data_AF-A0A6N7XQZ0-F1
#
_entry.id   AF-A0A6N7XQZ0-F1
#
_cell.length_a   1.000
_cell.length_b   1.000
_cell.length_c   1.000
_cell.angle_alpha   90.00
_cell.angle_beta   90.00
_cell.angle_gamma   90.00
#
_symmetry.space_group_name_H-M   'P 1'
#
loop_
_entity.id
_entity.type
_entity.pdbx_description
1 polymer ?
#
loop_
_entity_poly.entity_id
_entity_poly.type
_entity_poly.pdbx_seq_one_letter_code
_entity_poly.pdbx_strand_id
1 'polypeptide(L)'
;MHAKASDHQCFIDVLIPTASVIVEQKGIGHDLSKAEVRQGCPVTPSQLALAYTEGLPLSQMPHYVIASNFAEMWVYDTERDPLCKGEPLVIALEDLPKNLPAIQFLAGRGQAPETIQKAVFVEAERIMGRIHEAVARSFSRQPASTATTRRSTTPSAPSAAA
;
A
#
# COMPACT_ATOMS: atom_id res chain seq x y z
N MET A 1 18.01 7.47 -29.37
CA MET A 1 17.07 7.64 -30.50
C MET A 1 16.08 8.71 -30.09
N HIS A 2 15.92 9.77 -30.87
CA HIS A 2 14.92 10.80 -30.59
C HIS A 2 13.55 10.27 -31.01
N ALA A 3 12.65 10.08 -30.05
CA ALA A 3 11.24 9.83 -30.33
C ALA A 3 10.68 11.10 -30.96
N LYS A 4 10.34 11.01 -32.24
CA LYS A 4 9.65 12.05 -32.99
C LYS A 4 8.20 12.08 -32.48
N ALA A 5 7.77 13.17 -31.88
CA ALA A 5 6.38 13.36 -31.50
C ALA A 5 5.50 13.17 -32.76
N SER A 6 4.74 12.08 -32.81
CA SER A 6 3.81 11.82 -33.89
C SER A 6 2.45 12.44 -33.57
N ASP A 7 1.74 12.90 -34.60
CA ASP A 7 0.36 13.44 -34.57
C ASP A 7 -0.71 12.39 -34.19
N HIS A 8 -0.41 11.48 -33.26
CA HIS A 8 -1.37 10.52 -32.72
C HIS A 8 -1.70 10.92 -31.29
N GLN A 9 -2.90 11.46 -31.12
CA GLN A 9 -3.51 11.76 -29.82
C GLN A 9 -3.80 10.44 -29.10
N CYS A 10 -2.76 9.84 -28.52
CA CYS A 10 -2.92 8.78 -27.55
C CYS A 10 -3.27 9.40 -26.20
N PHE A 11 -4.33 8.90 -25.58
CA PHE A 11 -4.80 9.36 -24.28
C PHE A 11 -4.31 8.40 -23.20
N ILE A 12 -3.98 8.96 -22.04
CA ILE A 12 -3.72 8.18 -20.83
C ILE A 12 -5.06 7.65 -20.34
N ASP A 13 -5.18 6.35 -20.11
CA ASP A 13 -6.43 5.75 -19.61
C ASP A 13 -6.74 6.25 -18.19
N VAL A 14 -5.78 6.11 -17.27
CA VAL A 14 -5.92 6.59 -15.89
C VAL A 14 -4.60 7.16 -15.37
N LEU A 15 -4.68 8.34 -14.76
CA LEU A 15 -3.61 8.93 -13.95
C LEU A 15 -4.17 9.19 -12.55
N ILE A 16 -3.47 8.73 -11.51
CA ILE A 16 -3.81 8.93 -10.10
C ILE A 16 -2.64 9.66 -9.41
N PRO A 17 -2.58 11.00 -9.50
CA PRO A 17 -1.44 11.76 -8.97
C PRO A 17 -1.23 11.57 -7.47
N THR A 18 -2.32 11.44 -6.70
CA THR A 18 -2.26 11.26 -5.25
C THR A 18 -1.66 9.92 -4.81
N ALA A 19 -1.61 8.94 -5.71
CA ALA A 19 -0.97 7.65 -5.47
C ALA A 19 0.33 7.50 -6.28
N SER A 20 0.75 8.53 -7.02
CA SER A 20 1.85 8.48 -7.98
C SER A 20 1.73 7.30 -8.96
N VAL A 21 0.54 7.10 -9.53
CA VAL A 21 0.22 5.94 -10.39
C VAL A 21 -0.25 6.38 -11.76
N ILE A 22 0.22 5.70 -12.81
CA ILE A 22 -0.34 5.72 -14.16
C ILE A 22 -0.79 4.31 -14.56
N VAL A 23 -1.89 4.21 -15.30
CA VAL A 23 -2.47 2.93 -15.73
C VAL A 23 -2.68 2.93 -17.25
N GLU A 24 -2.26 1.85 -17.90
CA GLU A 24 -2.67 1.46 -19.25
C GLU A 24 -3.60 0.25 -19.17
N GLN A 25 -4.73 0.31 -19.86
CA GLN A 25 -5.75 -0.74 -19.87
C GLN A 25 -5.81 -1.44 -21.24
N LYS A 26 -6.03 -2.75 -21.18
CA LYS A 26 -6.32 -3.62 -22.30
C LYS A 26 -7.63 -4.34 -22.04
N GLY A 27 -8.24 -4.89 -23.10
CA GLY A 27 -9.43 -5.72 -22.96
C GLY A 27 -9.11 -7.08 -22.32
N ILE A 28 -10.14 -7.73 -21.78
CA ILE A 28 -10.03 -9.11 -21.28
C ILE A 28 -9.47 -10.06 -22.35
N GLY A 29 -8.62 -10.99 -21.92
CA GLY A 29 -7.94 -11.96 -22.82
C GLY A 29 -6.70 -11.41 -23.53
N HIS A 30 -6.32 -10.14 -23.33
CA HIS A 30 -5.04 -9.62 -23.81
C HIS A 30 -3.90 -10.01 -22.88
N ASP A 31 -2.81 -10.51 -23.47
CA ASP A 31 -1.57 -10.80 -22.77
C ASP A 31 -0.78 -9.51 -22.50
N LEU A 32 -0.59 -9.17 -21.22
CA LEU A 32 0.10 -7.96 -20.79
C LEU A 32 1.63 -8.02 -21.02
N SER A 33 2.22 -9.20 -21.22
CA SER A 33 3.64 -9.33 -21.58
C SER A 33 3.89 -9.06 -23.06
N LYS A 34 2.85 -9.18 -23.90
CA LYS A 34 3.00 -9.13 -25.34
C LYS A 34 3.10 -7.68 -25.81
N ALA A 35 4.22 -7.37 -26.46
CA ALA A 35 4.42 -6.07 -27.08
C ALA A 35 3.51 -5.88 -28.32
N GLU A 36 2.95 -4.68 -28.45
CA GLU A 36 2.25 -4.20 -29.63
C GLU A 36 3.12 -3.17 -30.36
N VAL A 37 3.05 -3.13 -31.70
CA VAL A 37 3.75 -2.09 -32.46
C VAL A 37 3.00 -0.78 -32.32
N ARG A 38 3.61 0.20 -31.66
CA ARG A 38 3.13 1.59 -31.56
C ARG A 38 4.17 2.52 -32.15
N GLN A 39 3.75 3.34 -33.11
CA GLN A 39 4.65 4.29 -33.79
C GLN A 39 5.93 3.63 -34.36
N GLY A 40 5.83 2.38 -34.81
CA GLY A 40 6.96 1.61 -35.35
C GLY A 40 7.83 0.91 -34.31
N CYS A 41 7.57 1.08 -33.01
CA CYS A 41 8.31 0.43 -31.93
C CYS A 41 7.43 -0.61 -31.23
N PRO A 42 7.93 -1.83 -30.97
CA PRO A 42 7.24 -2.79 -30.10
C PRO A 42 7.30 -2.32 -28.65
N VAL A 43 6.14 -2.14 -28.02
CA VAL A 43 6.01 -1.72 -26.61
C VAL A 43 4.96 -2.58 -25.90
N THR A 44 5.25 -3.02 -24.68
CA THR A 44 4.24 -3.62 -23.80
C THR A 44 3.28 -2.55 -23.28
N PRO A 45 2.10 -2.92 -22.74
CA PRO A 45 1.19 -1.96 -22.12
C PRO A 45 1.86 -1.12 -21.02
N SER A 46 2.67 -1.73 -20.16
CA SER A 46 3.41 -1.01 -19.11
C SER A 46 4.43 -0.02 -19.69
N GLN A 47 5.13 -0.40 -20.77
CA GLN A 47 6.08 0.50 -21.44
C GLN A 47 5.37 1.65 -22.16
N LEU A 48 4.15 1.41 -22.65
CA LEU A 48 3.33 2.46 -23.24
C LEU A 48 2.85 3.45 -22.17
N ALA A 49 2.37 2.98 -21.02
CA ALA A 49 2.08 3.82 -19.86
C ALA A 49 3.29 4.66 -19.44
N LEU A 50 4.46 4.04 -19.34
CA LEU A 50 5.70 4.73 -19.01
C LEU A 50 6.05 5.82 -20.04
N ALA A 51 5.86 5.55 -21.34
CA ALA A 51 6.12 6.53 -22.39
C ALA A 51 5.24 7.79 -22.26
N TYR A 52 4.00 7.68 -21.73
CA TYR A 52 3.16 8.85 -21.46
C TYR A 52 3.67 9.73 -20.31
N THR A 53 4.63 9.25 -19.52
CA THR A 53 5.28 10.04 -18.48
C THR A 53 6.40 10.94 -19.03
N GLU A 54 6.84 10.72 -20.28
CA GLU A 54 7.86 11.54 -20.91
C GLU A 54 7.39 13.00 -21.01
N GLY A 55 8.12 13.90 -20.34
CA GLY A 55 7.81 15.33 -20.30
C GLY A 55 6.96 15.78 -19.12
N LEU A 56 6.55 14.88 -18.22
CA LEU A 56 5.95 15.28 -16.95
C LEU A 56 6.99 15.96 -16.04
N PRO A 57 6.60 17.01 -15.27
CA PRO A 57 7.44 17.55 -14.21
C PRO A 57 7.77 16.47 -13.18
N LEU A 58 8.94 16.56 -12.54
CA LEU A 58 9.36 15.60 -11.51
C LEU A 58 8.31 15.41 -10.40
N SER A 59 7.60 16.48 -10.03
CA SER A 59 6.52 16.44 -9.01
C SER A 59 5.27 15.69 -9.46
N GLN A 60 5.15 15.36 -10.74
CA GLN A 60 4.03 14.64 -11.35
C GLN A 60 4.46 13.28 -11.90
N MET A 61 5.74 12.92 -11.80
CA MET A 61 6.25 11.63 -12.25
C MET A 61 5.61 10.50 -11.43
N PRO A 62 4.91 9.56 -12.09
CA PRO A 62 4.40 8.38 -11.41
C PRO A 62 5.55 7.50 -10.89
N HIS A 63 5.43 7.05 -9.65
CA HIS A 63 6.31 6.06 -9.04
C HIS A 63 5.87 4.64 -9.42
N TYR A 64 4.59 4.46 -9.73
CA TYR A 64 4.02 3.18 -10.10
C TYR A 64 3.40 3.22 -11.49
N VAL A 65 3.72 2.20 -12.28
CA VAL A 65 3.11 1.96 -13.59
C VAL A 65 2.27 0.69 -13.49
N ILE A 66 1.02 0.77 -13.90
CA ILE A 66 0.10 -0.38 -13.88
C ILE A 66 -0.33 -0.71 -15.30
N ALA A 67 -0.22 -1.98 -15.67
CA ALA A 67 -0.91 -2.54 -16.83
C ALA A 67 -2.07 -3.40 -16.34
N SER A 68 -3.24 -3.31 -16.97
CA SER A 68 -4.38 -4.17 -16.64
C SER A 68 -5.09 -4.67 -17.88
N ASN A 69 -5.59 -5.90 -17.83
CA ASN A 69 -6.45 -6.49 -18.86
C ASN A 69 -7.85 -6.83 -18.32
N PHE A 70 -8.29 -6.22 -17.22
CA PHE A 70 -9.53 -6.57 -16.49
C PHE A 70 -9.64 -8.00 -15.96
N ALA A 71 -8.60 -8.84 -16.11
CA ALA A 71 -8.45 -10.10 -15.38
C ALA A 71 -7.34 -9.98 -14.31
N GLU A 72 -6.27 -9.28 -14.65
CA GLU A 72 -5.10 -9.04 -13.81
C GLU A 72 -4.70 -7.56 -13.83
N MET A 73 -3.96 -7.17 -12.79
CA MET A 73 -3.19 -5.92 -12.73
C MET A 73 -1.74 -6.26 -12.47
N TRP A 74 -0.85 -5.70 -13.28
CA TRP A 74 0.60 -5.82 -13.16
C TRP A 74 1.14 -4.48 -12.68
N VAL A 75 1.68 -4.45 -11.47
CA VAL A 75 2.18 -3.23 -10.83
C VAL A 75 3.71 -3.22 -10.88
N TYR A 76 4.27 -2.21 -11.53
CA TYR A 76 5.70 -1.94 -11.61
C TYR A 76 6.07 -0.76 -10.71
N ASP A 77 7.16 -0.91 -9.98
CA ASP A 77 7.81 0.15 -9.18
C ASP A 77 8.95 0.73 -10.04
N THR A 78 8.82 2.00 -10.45
CA THR A 78 9.77 2.64 -11.38
C THR A 78 11.10 3.01 -10.73
N GLU A 79 11.19 3.09 -9.40
CA GLU A 79 12.49 3.24 -8.72
C GLU A 79 13.30 1.95 -8.82
N ARG A 80 12.64 0.79 -8.81
CA ARG A 80 13.28 -0.53 -8.92
C ARG A 80 13.49 -0.98 -10.36
N ASP A 81 12.49 -0.76 -11.20
CA ASP A 81 12.47 -1.13 -12.61
C ASP A 81 12.04 0.07 -13.47
N PRO A 82 12.97 0.98 -13.77
CA PRO A 82 12.68 2.22 -14.50
C PRO A 82 12.15 2.00 -15.92
N LEU A 83 12.29 0.79 -16.48
CA LEU A 83 11.89 0.48 -17.86
C LEU A 83 10.70 -0.50 -17.95
N CYS A 84 10.14 -0.92 -16.81
CA CYS A 84 9.06 -1.92 -16.75
C CYS A 84 9.40 -3.20 -17.55
N LYS A 85 10.60 -3.75 -17.35
CA LYS A 85 11.11 -4.96 -18.04
C LYS A 85 11.26 -6.17 -17.13
N GLY A 86 11.33 -5.96 -15.82
CA GLY A 86 11.40 -6.99 -14.81
C GLY A 86 10.05 -7.60 -14.49
N GLU A 87 10.01 -8.37 -13.40
CA GLU A 87 8.80 -9.02 -12.90
C GLU A 87 7.95 -8.02 -12.11
N PRO A 88 6.67 -7.82 -12.47
CA PRO A 88 5.76 -6.98 -11.71
C PRO A 88 5.17 -7.71 -10.50
N LEU A 89 4.56 -6.94 -9.59
CA LEU A 89 3.56 -7.50 -8.70
C LEU A 89 2.29 -7.78 -9.52
N VAL A 90 1.98 -9.07 -9.70
CA VAL A 90 0.75 -9.51 -10.37
C VAL A 90 -0.37 -9.70 -9.34
N ILE A 91 -1.51 -9.08 -9.62
CA ILE A 91 -2.73 -9.18 -8.81
C ILE A 91 -3.86 -9.66 -9.72
N ALA A 92 -4.34 -10.88 -9.52
CA ALA A 92 -5.57 -11.35 -10.13
C ALA A 92 -6.77 -10.57 -9.55
N LEU A 93 -7.59 -9.98 -10.43
CA LEU A 93 -8.72 -9.15 -10.01
C LEU A 93 -9.82 -9.95 -9.30
N GLU A 94 -9.95 -11.24 -9.61
CA GLU A 94 -10.88 -12.13 -8.90
C GLU A 94 -10.50 -12.32 -7.41
N ASP A 95 -9.21 -12.19 -7.08
CA ASP A 95 -8.72 -12.30 -5.71
C ASP A 95 -8.66 -10.96 -4.98
N LEU A 96 -9.01 -9.86 -5.64
CA LEU A 96 -8.97 -8.52 -5.04
C LEU A 96 -9.75 -8.40 -3.73
N PRO A 97 -10.95 -9.00 -3.56
CA PRO A 97 -11.66 -8.95 -2.28
C PRO A 97 -10.88 -9.57 -1.12
N LYS A 98 -10.00 -10.54 -1.39
CA LYS A 98 -9.14 -11.20 -0.39
C LYS A 98 -7.84 -10.42 -0.17
N ASN A 99 -7.38 -9.71 -1.19
CA ASN A 99 -6.08 -9.06 -1.25
C ASN A 99 -6.17 -7.53 -1.29
N LEU A 100 -7.20 -6.93 -0.69
CA LEU A 100 -7.33 -5.47 -0.56
C LEU A 100 -6.07 -4.77 -0.01
N PRO A 101 -5.31 -5.35 0.95
CA PRO A 101 -4.05 -4.74 1.39
C PRO A 101 -3.06 -4.48 0.25
N ALA A 102 -3.07 -5.30 -0.81
CA ALA A 102 -2.14 -5.18 -1.92
C ALA A 102 -2.35 -3.91 -2.77
N ILE A 103 -3.56 -3.34 -2.73
CA ILE A 103 -3.93 -2.14 -3.50
C ILE A 103 -4.17 -0.90 -2.64
N GLN A 104 -3.94 -0.96 -1.32
CA GLN A 104 -4.20 0.17 -0.43
C GLN A 104 -3.41 1.44 -0.82
N PHE A 105 -2.24 1.28 -1.43
CA PHE A 105 -1.43 2.40 -1.91
C PHE A 105 -2.15 3.26 -2.96
N LEU A 106 -3.07 2.68 -3.74
CA LEU A 106 -3.90 3.42 -4.70
C LEU A 106 -4.84 4.43 -4.02
N ALA A 107 -5.15 4.24 -2.74
CA ALA A 107 -5.88 5.21 -1.92
C ALA A 107 -4.99 6.36 -1.40
N GLY A 108 -3.77 6.53 -1.94
CA GLY A 108 -2.77 7.49 -1.49
C GLY A 108 -2.11 7.11 -0.16
N ARG A 109 -2.12 5.82 0.19
CA ARG A 109 -1.61 5.33 1.48
C ARG A 109 -0.33 4.53 1.32
N GLY A 110 0.81 5.17 1.54
CA GLY A 110 2.10 4.48 1.54
C GLY A 110 2.54 4.02 0.15
N GLN A 111 3.38 2.99 0.12
CA GLN A 111 4.00 2.45 -1.09
C GLN A 111 3.35 1.11 -1.47
N ALA A 112 3.40 0.74 -2.75
CA ALA A 112 2.97 -0.58 -3.19
C ALA A 112 3.82 -1.67 -2.52
N PRO A 113 3.22 -2.79 -2.12
CA PRO A 113 3.96 -3.89 -1.52
C PRO A 113 4.77 -4.65 -2.58
N GLU A 114 5.84 -5.29 -2.16
CA GLU A 114 6.65 -6.14 -3.05
C GLU A 114 5.92 -7.43 -3.42
N THR A 115 5.12 -7.95 -2.50
CA THR A 115 4.34 -9.17 -2.66
C THR A 115 2.99 -9.03 -1.97
N ILE A 116 2.00 -9.80 -2.42
CA ILE A 116 0.68 -9.86 -1.77
C ILE A 116 0.81 -10.32 -0.30
N GLN A 117 1.65 -11.33 -0.04
CA GLN A 117 1.87 -11.84 1.31
C GLN A 117 2.40 -10.76 2.26
N LYS A 118 3.37 -9.95 1.81
CA LYS A 118 3.91 -8.83 2.59
C LYS A 118 2.80 -7.84 2.96
N ALA A 119 1.91 -7.52 2.02
CA ALA A 119 0.77 -6.64 2.26
C ALA A 119 -0.19 -7.21 3.32
N VAL A 120 -0.50 -8.51 3.22
CA VAL A 120 -1.38 -9.21 4.16
C VAL A 120 -0.76 -9.25 5.57
N PHE A 121 0.54 -9.53 5.69
CA PHE A 121 1.23 -9.53 6.98
C PHE A 121 1.23 -8.17 7.65
N VAL A 122 1.54 -7.10 6.91
CA VAL A 122 1.52 -5.72 7.44
C VAL A 122 0.12 -5.37 7.96
N GLU A 123 -0.92 -5.73 7.23
CA GLU A 123 -2.30 -5.47 7.67
C GLU A 123 -2.68 -6.30 8.91
N ALA A 124 -2.23 -7.55 8.99
CA ALA A 124 -2.44 -8.41 10.15
C ALA A 124 -1.75 -7.85 11.41
N GLU A 125 -0.51 -7.39 11.28
CA GLU A 125 0.24 -6.74 12.36
C GLU A 125 -0.49 -5.47 12.86
N ARG A 126 -0.97 -4.64 11.92
CA ARG A 126 -1.76 -3.45 12.25
C ARG A 126 -3.03 -3.79 13.03
N ILE A 127 -3.75 -4.85 12.64
CA ILE A 127 -4.95 -5.32 13.35
C ILE A 127 -4.58 -5.81 14.75
N MET A 128 -3.53 -6.62 14.87
CA MET A 128 -3.08 -7.16 16.16
C MET A 128 -2.65 -6.05 17.12
N GLY A 129 -1.94 -5.02 16.63
CA GLY A 129 -1.57 -3.85 17.43
C GLY A 129 -2.78 -3.11 18.00
N ARG A 130 -3.85 -2.94 17.21
CA ARG A 130 -5.10 -2.31 17.68
C ARG A 130 -5.81 -3.13 18.75
N ILE A 131 -5.79 -4.46 18.63
CA ILE A 131 -6.33 -5.36 19.66
C ILE A 131 -5.53 -5.20 20.95
N HIS A 132 -4.19 -5.26 20.86
CA HIS A 132 -3.31 -5.10 22.01
C HIS A 132 -3.53 -3.76 22.73
N GLU A 133 -3.63 -2.66 21.99
CA GLU A 133 -3.88 -1.33 22.55
C GLU A 133 -5.26 -1.23 23.23
N ALA A 134 -6.29 -1.82 22.63
CA ALA A 134 -7.63 -1.86 23.21
C ALA A 134 -7.67 -2.65 24.52
N VAL A 135 -6.98 -3.80 24.56
CA VAL A 135 -6.84 -4.63 25.76
C VAL A 135 -6.05 -3.88 26.84
N ALA A 136 -4.92 -3.24 26.49
CA ALA A 136 -4.12 -2.48 27.44
C ALA A 136 -4.91 -1.32 28.10
N ARG A 137 -5.73 -0.59 27.33
CA ARG A 137 -6.62 0.46 27.86
C ARG A 137 -7.67 -0.08 28.85
N SER A 138 -8.06 -1.34 28.73
CA SER A 138 -9.02 -1.96 29.66
C SER A 138 -8.40 -2.25 31.03
N PHE A 139 -7.10 -2.59 31.06
CA PHE A 139 -6.35 -2.86 32.30
C PHE A 139 -5.92 -1.58 33.03
N SER A 140 -5.60 -0.50 32.30
CA SER A 140 -5.29 0.80 32.91
C SER A 140 -6.50 1.50 33.55
N ARG A 141 -7.72 1.00 33.30
CA ARG A 141 -8.97 1.54 33.86
C ARG A 141 -9.41 0.88 35.17
N GLN A 142 -8.66 -0.11 35.70
CA GLN A 142 -8.91 -0.61 37.05
C GLN A 142 -8.38 0.42 38.07
N PRO A 143 -9.23 1.05 38.91
CA PRO A 143 -8.73 1.85 40.01
C PRO A 143 -7.93 0.94 40.95
N ALA A 144 -6.79 1.43 41.43
CA ALA A 144 -6.07 0.77 42.51
C ALA A 144 -7.08 0.49 43.64
N SER A 145 -7.34 -0.79 43.89
CA SER A 145 -8.19 -1.24 45.00
C SER A 145 -7.73 -0.54 46.27
N THR A 146 -8.57 0.36 46.79
CA THR A 146 -8.32 1.07 48.04
C THR A 146 -8.10 0.05 49.15
N ALA A 147 -6.86 -0.05 49.63
CA ALA A 147 -6.54 -0.79 50.84
C ALA A 147 -7.30 -0.13 52.00
N THR A 148 -8.34 -0.82 52.47
CA THR A 148 -9.16 -0.45 53.61
C THR A 148 -8.27 -0.11 54.80
N THR A 149 -8.37 1.15 55.23
CA THR A 149 -7.81 1.67 56.48
C THR A 149 -8.32 0.84 57.66
N ARG A 150 -7.42 0.09 58.32
CA ARG A 150 -7.68 -0.41 59.67
C ARG A 150 -7.04 0.57 60.66
N ARG A 151 -7.83 1.52 61.17
CA ARG A 151 -7.43 2.32 62.35
C ARG A 151 -7.40 1.37 63.54
N SER A 152 -6.21 1.04 64.04
CA SER A 152 -6.04 0.59 65.41
C SER A 152 -5.75 1.81 66.27
N THR A 153 -6.77 2.26 67.01
CA THR A 153 -6.63 3.22 68.10
C THR A 153 -5.85 2.58 69.23
N THR A 154 -4.67 3.11 69.55
CA THR A 154 -4.07 2.99 70.89
C THR A 154 -4.84 3.86 71.88
N PRO A 155 -4.97 3.42 73.13
CA PRO A 155 -4.85 4.34 74.25
C PRO A 155 -3.69 3.94 75.17
N SER A 156 -3.09 4.97 75.76
CA SER A 156 -1.85 4.97 76.53
C SER A 156 -2.04 4.77 78.04
N ALA A 157 -1.07 4.03 78.62
CA ALA A 157 -0.43 4.19 79.96
C ALA A 157 -1.22 3.79 81.24
N PRO A 158 -0.58 3.57 82.43
CA PRO A 158 0.85 3.80 82.78
C PRO A 158 1.59 2.69 83.59
N SER A 159 2.90 2.93 83.69
CA SER A 159 3.95 2.46 84.63
C SER A 159 3.55 1.89 86.00
N ALA A 160 4.23 0.79 86.41
CA ALA A 160 4.70 0.59 87.78
C ALA A 160 5.92 -0.36 87.81
N ALA A 161 6.96 0.08 88.51
CA ALA A 161 8.23 -0.59 88.73
C ALA A 161 8.15 -1.64 89.86
N ALA A 162 8.93 -2.70 89.74
CA ALA A 162 9.68 -3.37 90.81
C ALA A 162 10.75 -4.28 90.17
#